data_AF-A0A410JUI2-F1
#
_entry.id   AF-A0A410JUI2-F1
#
_cell.length_a   1.000
_cell.length_b   1.000
_cell.length_c   1.000
_cell.angle_alpha   90.00
_cell.angle_beta   90.00
_cell.angle_gamma   90.00
#
_symmetry.space_group_name_H-M   'P 1'
#
loop_
_entity.id
_entity.type
_entity.pdbx_description
1 polymer ?
#
loop_
_entity_poly.entity_id
_entity_poly.type
_entity_poly.pdbx_seq_one_letter_code
_entity_poly.pdbx_strand_id
1 'polypeptide(L)' 'MATNAAVRVEGDNVDYALKLLKKKVEREGLIREIKRHTYYEKPTEVRRKKLLKARRKQQKLQRKLQEKYKYY' A
#
# COMPACT_ATOMS: atom_id res chain seq x y z
N MET A 1 11.81 -16.55 -6.72
CA MET A 1 10.51 -15.87 -6.49
C MET A 1 10.54 -15.25 -5.11
N ALA A 2 10.30 -13.95 -4.98
CA ALA A 2 10.34 -13.27 -3.69
C ALA A 2 9.09 -13.63 -2.87
N THR A 3 9.26 -14.15 -1.67
CA THR A 3 8.16 -14.33 -0.72
C THR A 3 7.79 -12.95 -0.19
N ASN A 4 6.71 -12.37 -0.71
CA ASN A 4 6.33 -11.01 -0.36
C ASN A 4 5.97 -10.91 1.14
N ALA A 5 5.06 -11.76 1.66
CA ALA A 5 4.68 -11.75 3.09
C ALA A 5 4.94 -13.10 3.79
N ALA A 6 5.75 -13.11 4.85
CA ALA A 6 5.95 -14.24 5.75
C ALA A 6 6.05 -13.79 7.22
N VAL A 7 5.48 -14.57 8.14
CA VAL A 7 5.55 -14.35 9.60
C VAL A 7 5.91 -15.68 10.26
N ARG A 8 6.95 -15.68 11.10
CA ARG A 8 7.32 -16.83 11.93
C ARG A 8 6.44 -16.82 13.18
N VAL A 9 5.89 -17.98 13.55
CA VAL A 9 5.14 -18.14 14.80
C VAL A 9 6.16 -18.39 15.92
N GLU A 10 6.07 -17.62 16.99
CA GLU A 10 6.88 -17.81 18.21
C GLU A 10 5.96 -18.32 19.32
N GLY A 11 6.24 -19.53 19.85
CA GLY A 11 5.39 -20.22 20.83
C GLY A 11 4.06 -20.73 20.26
N ASP A 12 3.03 -20.84 21.12
CA ASP A 12 1.66 -21.31 20.77
C ASP A 12 0.72 -20.19 20.30
N ASN A 13 1.22 -18.97 20.12
CA ASN A 13 0.39 -17.79 19.81
C ASN A 13 0.09 -17.63 18.30
N VAL A 14 -0.65 -18.59 17.75
CA VAL A 14 -1.03 -18.63 16.32
C VAL A 14 -1.91 -17.44 15.91
N ASP A 15 -2.89 -17.07 16.75
CA ASP A 15 -3.80 -15.95 16.46
C ASP A 15 -3.07 -14.61 16.31
N TYR A 16 -2.02 -14.41 17.09
CA TYR A 16 -1.19 -13.22 16.98
C TYR A 16 -0.40 -13.19 15.67
N ALA A 17 0.19 -14.33 15.29
CA ALA A 17 0.90 -14.46 14.03
C ALA A 17 -0.02 -14.23 12.82
N LEU A 18 -1.27 -14.70 12.86
CA LEU A 18 -2.27 -14.44 11.82
C LEU A 18 -2.62 -12.95 11.70
N LYS A 19 -2.78 -12.25 12.83
CA LYS A 19 -3.01 -10.79 12.84
C LYS A 19 -1.83 -10.03 12.24
N LEU A 20 -0.60 -10.43 12.59
CA LEU A 20 0.61 -9.83 12.03
C LEU A 20 0.73 -10.09 10.52
N LEU A 21 0.44 -11.31 10.08
CA LEU A 21 0.48 -11.68 8.67
C LEU A 21 -0.53 -10.86 7.87
N LYS A 22 -1.75 -10.71 8.36
CA LYS A 22 -2.77 -9.85 7.73
C LYS A 22 -2.27 -8.40 7.58
N LYS A 23 -1.72 -7.82 8.64
CA LYS A 23 -1.14 -6.46 8.60
C LYS A 23 0.03 -6.36 7.61
N LYS A 24 0.87 -7.40 7.51
CA LYS A 24 2.01 -7.45 6.59
C LYS A 24 1.55 -7.51 5.14
N VAL A 25 0.57 -8.36 4.83
CA VAL A 25 -0.09 -8.46 3.50
C VAL A 25 -0.72 -7.13 3.08
N GLU A 26 -1.39 -6.44 4.01
CA GLU A 26 -1.98 -5.12 3.75
C GLU A 26 -0.91 -4.04 3.50
N ARG A 27 0.17 -4.05 4.28
CA ARG A 27 1.29 -3.09 4.16
C ARG A 27 2.03 -3.24 2.83
N GLU A 28 2.28 -4.47 2.41
CA GLU A 28 2.92 -4.76 1.12
C GLU A 28 1.97 -4.51 -0.05
N GLY A 29 0.67 -4.43 0.21
CA GLY A 29 -0.33 -4.10 -0.82
C GLY A 29 -0.60 -5.25 -1.77
N LEU A 30 -0.35 -6.48 -1.36
CA LEU A 30 -0.43 -7.68 -2.20
C LEU A 30 -1.84 -7.87 -2.80
N ILE A 31 -2.88 -7.66 -1.99
CA ILE A 31 -4.28 -7.71 -2.43
C ILE A 31 -4.57 -6.62 -3.47
N ARG A 32 -3.99 -5.43 -3.32
CA ARG A 32 -4.15 -4.32 -4.27
C ARG A 32 -3.47 -4.64 -5.60
N GLU A 33 -2.34 -5.32 -5.54
CA GLU A 33 -1.62 -5.76 -6.73
C GLU A 33 -2.36 -6.86 -7.49
N ILE A 34 -2.90 -7.86 -6.77
CA ILE A 34 -3.77 -8.88 -7.38
C ILE A 34 -4.93 -8.21 -8.11
N LYS A 35 -5.67 -7.31 -7.44
CA LYS A 35 -6.79 -6.56 -8.03
C LYS A 35 -6.41 -5.67 -9.22
N ARG A 36 -5.14 -5.28 -9.34
CA ARG A 36 -4.65 -4.50 -10.49
C ARG A 36 -4.44 -5.38 -11.72
N HIS A 37 -4.12 -6.66 -11.52
CA HIS A 37 -3.81 -7.61 -12.60
C HIS A 37 -4.97 -8.56 -12.93
N THR A 38 -6.13 -8.44 -12.28
CA THR A 38 -7.31 -9.29 -12.60
C THR A 38 -7.91 -9.00 -13.97
N TYR A 39 -7.65 -7.84 -14.54
CA TYR A 39 -8.11 -7.47 -15.88
C TYR A 39 -7.01 -6.73 -16.64
N TYR A 40 -7.11 -6.76 -17.96
CA TYR A 40 -6.24 -5.96 -18.82
C TYR A 40 -6.61 -4.47 -18.68
N GLU A 41 -5.66 -3.66 -18.23
CA GLU A 41 -5.77 -2.20 -18.20
C GLU A 41 -4.97 -1.63 -19.38
N LYS A 42 -5.60 -0.83 -20.24
CA LYS A 42 -4.93 -0.28 -21.43
C LYS A 42 -3.72 0.54 -21.01
N PRO A 43 -2.57 0.50 -21.71
CA PRO A 43 -1.35 1.21 -21.28
C PRO A 43 -1.56 2.71 -21.05
N THR A 44 -2.43 3.35 -21.84
CA THR A 44 -2.79 4.77 -21.66
C THR A 44 -3.51 5.03 -20.33
N GLU A 45 -4.40 4.13 -19.92
CA GLU A 45 -5.15 4.24 -18.66
C GLU A 45 -4.22 4.05 -17.46
N VAL A 46 -3.32 3.07 -17.53
CA VAL A 46 -2.27 2.85 -16.52
C VAL A 46 -1.42 4.11 -16.34
N ARG A 47 -0.98 4.73 -17.44
CA ARG A 47 -0.19 5.98 -17.43
C ARG A 47 -0.98 7.13 -16.79
N ARG A 48 -2.24 7.33 -17.19
CA ARG A 48 -3.13 8.37 -16.62
C ARG A 48 -3.33 8.18 -15.12
N LYS A 49 -3.60 6.95 -14.68
CA LYS A 49 -3.80 6.60 -13.26
C LYS A 49 -2.53 6.81 -12.43
N LYS A 50 -1.36 6.48 -12.98
CA LYS A 50 -0.06 6.74 -12.34
C LYS A 50 0.17 8.25 -12.13
N LEU A 51 -0.09 9.07 -13.15
CA LEU A 51 0.04 10.54 -13.07
C LEU A 51 -0.92 11.13 -12.03
N LEU A 52 -2.19 10.74 -12.06
CA LEU A 52 -3.19 11.21 -11.09
C LEU A 52 -2.83 10.81 -9.64
N LYS A 53 -2.32 9.60 -9.44
CA LYS A 53 -1.85 9.14 -8.11
C LYS A 53 -0.65 9.96 -7.61
N ALA A 54 0.29 10.30 -8.50
CA ALA A 54 1.43 11.15 -8.16
C ALA A 54 0.98 12.57 -7.77
N ARG A 55 0.10 13.20 -8.57
CA ARG A 55 -0.45 14.52 -8.27
C ARG A 55 -1.19 14.55 -6.93
N ARG A 56 -2.04 13.55 -6.66
CA ARG A 56 -2.74 13.42 -5.36
C ARG A 56 -1.76 13.27 -4.19
N LYS A 57 -0.67 12.51 -4.36
CA LYS A 57 0.36 12.35 -3.33
C LYS A 57 1.07 13.68 -3.03
N GLN A 58 1.40 14.44 -4.07
CA GLN A 58 2.04 15.75 -3.95
C GLN A 58 1.13 16.77 -3.25
N GLN A 59 -0.14 16.85 -3.65
CA GLN A 59 -1.13 17.72 -3.00
C GLN A 59 -1.32 17.38 -1.52
N LYS A 60 -1.38 16.08 -1.18
CA LYS A 60 -1.47 15.64 0.21
C LYS A 60 -0.23 16.04 1.02
N LEU A 61 0.96 15.98 0.44
CA LEU A 61 2.20 16.41 1.10
C LEU A 61 2.21 17.92 1.34
N GLN A 62 1.85 18.72 0.33
CA GLN A 62 1.75 20.17 0.45
C GLN A 62 0.75 20.58 1.53
N ARG A 63 -0.42 19.94 1.58
CA ARG A 63 -1.43 20.18 2.62
C ARG A 63 -0.87 19.93 4.02
N LYS A 64 -0.17 18.80 4.23
CA LYS A 64 0.47 18.48 5.51
C LYS A 64 1.56 19.48 5.89
N LEU A 65 2.34 19.97 4.93
CA LEU A 65 3.36 20.99 5.17
C LEU A 65 2.71 22.31 5.58
N GLN A 66 1.68 22.76 4.87
CA GLN A 66 0.93 23.96 5.22
C GLN A 66 0.29 23.86 6.61
N GLU A 67 -0.34 22.72 6.91
CA GLU A 67 -0.87 22.40 8.24
C GLU A 67 0.26 22.56 9.28
N LYS A 68 1.44 21.96 9.06
CA LYS A 68 2.59 22.09 9.95
C LYS A 68 3.00 23.56 10.14
N TYR A 69 3.25 24.31 9.06
CA TYR A 69 3.70 25.71 9.11
C TYR A 69 2.66 26.67 9.69
N LYS A 70 1.37 26.31 9.71
CA LYS A 70 0.30 27.13 10.31
C LYS A 70 0.38 27.19 11.84
N TYR A 71 0.97 26.18 12.48
CA TYR A 71 1.06 26.08 13.95
C TYR A 71 2.41 26.55 14.50
N TYR A 72 3.35 26.95 13.64
CA TYR A 72 4.60 27.65 13.99
C TYR A 72 4.43 29.14 13.74
#